data_AF-A0A6J2QUS4-F1
#
_entry.id   AF-A0A6J2QUS4-F1
#
_cell.length_a   1.000
_cell.length_b   1.000
_cell.length_c   1.000
_cell.angle_alpha   90.00
_cell.angle_beta   90.00
_cell.angle_gamma   90.00
#
_symmetry.space_group_name_H-M   'P 1'
#
loop_
_entity.id
_entity.type
_entity.pdbx_description
1 polymer ?
#
loop_
_entity_poly.entity_id
_entity_poly.type
_entity_poly.pdbx_seq_one_letter_code
_entity_poly.pdbx_strand_id
1 'polypeptide(L)'
;MVVQARIIKYLLFIRQSGSDGSLRETSSSLSVGQKDQDRALAAALTDSLWLAGQEVSATVTLVTEDYCITPHLDYKLDNFTERLQLFTFNNKDDVKKFILEHIQCFKEEGSHGVILFLYSLICSRTVDRLKEDLDSSTSHLLNLSLGNFVCRQALLNLLLTGTASPHVFNGILLFGEDGRPLQRPLQGVLSRSDVGYLHWSREQMERGRLPQVGSMLKTPLFPVWLCCINCSHSVVFGLNRSLLSDWKMEHLFTLYYYNGQRSQRTTARLTVDTHSHHWERSCRLSDGDPEKRFPSLEMTIRTKWDGAAIDWSGIVPFY
;
A
#
# COMPACT_ATOMS: atom_id res chain seq x y z
N MET A 1 -6.67 0.27 0.96
CA MET A 1 -5.97 -0.96 0.53
C MET A 1 -4.59 -1.15 1.14
N VAL A 2 -3.81 -0.10 1.45
CA VAL A 2 -2.50 -0.29 2.10
C VAL A 2 -2.62 -1.01 3.46
N VAL A 3 -3.60 -0.62 4.28
CA VAL A 3 -3.88 -1.29 5.56
C VAL A 3 -4.21 -2.77 5.34
N GLN A 4 -5.03 -3.10 4.34
CA GLN A 4 -5.36 -4.48 3.96
C GLN A 4 -4.11 -5.28 3.56
N ALA A 5 -3.21 -4.69 2.77
CA ALA A 5 -1.93 -5.33 2.42
C ALA A 5 -1.07 -5.61 3.67
N ARG A 6 -1.02 -4.67 4.62
CA ARG A 6 -0.31 -4.86 5.90
C ARG A 6 -0.97 -5.91 6.80
N ILE A 7 -2.30 -6.00 6.80
CA ILE A 7 -3.03 -7.08 7.49
C ILE A 7 -2.67 -8.44 6.88
N ILE A 8 -2.66 -8.55 5.54
CA ILE A 8 -2.27 -9.77 4.83
C ILE A 8 -0.82 -10.15 5.17
N LYS A 9 0.12 -9.19 5.12
CA LYS A 9 1.51 -9.36 5.56
C LYS A 9 1.58 -9.93 6.98
N TYR A 10 0.85 -9.33 7.92
CA TYR A 10 0.85 -9.75 9.32
C TYR A 10 0.32 -11.18 9.50
N LEU A 11 -0.82 -11.49 8.89
CA LEU A 11 -1.46 -12.80 9.01
C LEU A 11 -0.63 -13.92 8.38
N LEU A 12 0.03 -13.65 7.26
CA LEU A 12 0.84 -14.64 6.55
C LEU A 12 2.22 -14.85 7.18
N PHE A 13 2.92 -13.79 7.58
CA PHE A 13 4.36 -13.90 7.87
C PHE A 13 4.72 -13.58 9.32
N ILE A 14 3.97 -12.72 10.00
CA ILE A 14 4.32 -12.28 11.35
C ILE A 14 3.65 -13.15 12.40
N ARG A 15 2.35 -13.45 12.24
CA ARG A 15 1.60 -14.34 13.13
C ARG A 15 2.29 -15.69 13.30
N GLN A 16 2.79 -16.26 12.21
CA GLN A 16 3.39 -17.60 12.20
C GLN A 16 4.74 -17.66 12.92
N SER A 17 5.43 -16.52 13.09
CA SER A 17 6.73 -16.45 13.74
C SER A 17 6.66 -16.61 15.27
N GLY A 18 5.47 -16.43 15.88
CA GLY A 18 5.26 -16.48 17.33
C GLY A 18 4.78 -17.82 17.90
N SER A 19 4.45 -18.79 17.04
CA SER A 19 4.14 -20.16 17.45
C SER A 19 5.16 -21.10 16.83
N ASP A 20 5.91 -21.83 17.66
CA ASP A 20 6.93 -22.83 17.32
C ASP A 20 7.02 -23.23 15.83
N GLY A 21 8.08 -22.74 15.18
CA GLY A 21 9.07 -23.52 14.42
C GLY A 21 8.65 -24.49 13.31
N SER A 22 7.37 -24.60 12.98
CA SER A 22 6.87 -25.47 11.93
C SER A 22 6.38 -24.58 10.79
N LEU A 23 7.15 -24.58 9.70
CA LEU A 23 6.67 -24.23 8.36
C LEU A 23 5.42 -25.08 8.09
N ARG A 24 4.25 -24.58 8.48
CA ARG A 24 2.97 -25.08 7.98
C ARG A 24 2.83 -24.57 6.56
N GLU A 25 3.65 -25.13 5.66
CA GLU A 25 3.20 -25.38 4.30
C GLU A 25 1.92 -26.19 4.43
N THR A 26 0.79 -25.54 4.19
CA THR A 26 -0.46 -26.10 3.68
C THR A 26 -1.56 -25.12 4.04
N SER A 27 -2.13 -24.50 3.01
CA SER A 27 -3.55 -24.32 2.62
C SER A 27 -4.70 -24.78 3.55
N SER A 28 -4.47 -25.11 4.81
CA SER A 28 -5.45 -25.64 5.76
C SER A 28 -5.85 -24.55 6.75
N SER A 29 -6.92 -23.86 6.38
CA SER A 29 -7.69 -22.91 7.17
C SER A 29 -6.96 -21.61 7.57
N LEU A 30 -6.95 -20.65 6.64
CA LEU A 30 -6.87 -19.20 6.95
C LEU A 30 -8.15 -18.72 7.69
N SER A 31 -8.73 -19.53 8.58
CA SER A 31 -9.84 -19.10 9.42
C SER A 31 -9.27 -18.13 10.46
N VAL A 32 -9.41 -16.84 10.19
CA VAL A 32 -8.98 -15.78 11.09
C VAL A 32 -10.15 -15.44 12.01
N GLY A 33 -10.05 -15.81 13.28
CA GLY A 33 -11.05 -15.46 14.29
C GLY A 33 -11.05 -13.95 14.58
N GLN A 34 -12.11 -13.44 15.22
CA GLN A 34 -12.27 -12.01 15.46
C GLN A 34 -11.09 -11.37 16.19
N LYS A 35 -10.58 -12.05 17.22
CA LYS A 35 -9.41 -11.60 17.99
C LYS A 35 -8.15 -11.48 17.14
N ASP A 36 -7.97 -12.37 16.17
CA ASP A 36 -6.82 -12.33 15.26
C ASP A 36 -6.95 -11.19 14.25
N GLN A 37 -8.18 -10.89 13.80
CA GLN A 37 -8.45 -9.75 12.93
C GLN A 37 -8.15 -8.43 13.64
N ASP A 38 -8.60 -8.30 14.90
CA ASP A 38 -8.38 -7.09 15.70
C ASP A 38 -6.88 -6.90 15.97
N ARG A 39 -6.15 -7.97 16.29
CA ARG A 39 -4.68 -7.95 16.42
C ARG A 39 -3.96 -7.59 15.13
N ALA A 40 -4.42 -8.12 14.00
CA ALA A 40 -3.83 -7.83 12.70
C ALA A 40 -4.09 -6.39 12.26
N LEU A 41 -5.28 -5.86 12.50
CA LEU A 41 -5.61 -4.46 12.26
C LEU A 41 -4.75 -3.55 13.15
N ALA A 42 -4.70 -3.81 14.47
CA ALA A 42 -3.87 -3.04 15.38
C ALA A 42 -2.39 -3.04 14.95
N ALA A 43 -1.84 -4.21 14.61
CA ALA A 43 -0.47 -4.33 14.12
C ALA A 43 -0.24 -3.55 12.80
N ALA A 44 -1.19 -3.60 11.86
CA ALA A 44 -1.10 -2.87 10.59
C ALA A 44 -1.10 -1.36 10.79
N LEU A 45 -1.98 -0.84 11.66
CA LEU A 45 -2.05 0.58 12.02
C LEU A 45 -0.77 1.02 12.75
N THR A 46 -0.34 0.26 13.77
CA THR A 46 0.90 0.54 14.50
C THR A 46 2.11 0.59 13.58
N ASP A 47 2.29 -0.42 12.71
CA ASP A 47 3.42 -0.44 11.78
C ASP A 47 3.44 0.81 10.88
N SER A 48 2.27 1.30 10.45
CA SER A 48 2.18 2.49 9.59
C SER A 48 2.51 3.77 10.35
N LEU A 49 1.97 3.94 11.56
CA LEU A 49 2.25 5.12 12.40
C LEU A 49 3.71 5.16 12.83
N TRP A 50 4.27 4.01 13.23
CA TRP A 50 5.67 3.89 13.65
C TRP A 50 6.62 4.23 12.52
N LEU A 51 6.34 3.78 11.29
CA LEU A 51 7.13 4.16 10.12
C LEU A 51 7.00 5.65 9.80
N ALA A 52 5.80 6.24 9.89
CA ALA A 52 5.59 7.67 9.67
C ALA A 52 6.40 8.54 10.65
N GLY A 53 6.51 8.10 11.91
CA GLY A 53 7.38 8.72 12.91
C GLY A 53 8.83 8.22 12.92
N GLN A 54 9.30 7.67 11.79
CA GLN A 54 10.70 7.28 11.53
C GLN A 54 11.26 6.28 12.55
N GLU A 55 10.40 5.41 13.05
CA GLU A 55 10.74 4.40 14.05
C GLU A 55 11.23 4.95 15.40
N VAL A 56 10.97 6.23 15.68
CA VAL A 56 11.34 6.90 16.93
C VAL A 56 10.12 7.13 17.82
N SER A 57 9.01 7.58 17.23
CA SER A 57 7.79 7.89 17.96
C SER A 57 6.56 7.68 17.08
N ALA A 58 5.38 7.65 17.68
CA ALA A 58 4.11 7.66 16.95
C ALA A 58 3.04 8.38 17.76
N THR A 59 2.14 9.06 17.06
CA THR A 59 1.00 9.77 17.64
C THR A 59 -0.29 9.11 17.19
N VAL A 60 -1.13 8.72 18.15
CA VAL A 60 -2.48 8.20 17.92
C VAL A 60 -3.48 9.29 18.26
N THR A 61 -4.49 9.49 17.42
CA THR A 61 -5.58 10.43 17.67
C THR A 61 -6.89 9.69 17.95
N LEU A 62 -7.62 10.16 18.97
CA LEU A 62 -8.96 9.69 19.32
C LEU A 62 -9.90 10.90 19.44
N VAL A 63 -11.20 10.67 19.27
CA VAL A 63 -12.24 11.70 19.47
C VAL A 63 -12.73 11.64 20.92
N THR A 64 -12.84 12.79 21.57
CA THR A 64 -13.47 12.96 22.89
C THR A 64 -14.83 13.64 22.79
N GLU A 65 -15.62 13.59 23.87
CA GLU A 65 -16.89 14.34 23.93
C GLU A 65 -16.65 15.85 24.03
N ASP A 66 -15.66 16.24 24.83
CA ASP A 66 -15.32 17.64 25.08
C ASP A 66 -14.41 18.24 24.00
N TYR A 67 -14.48 19.56 23.88
CA TYR A 67 -13.56 20.34 23.05
C TYR A 67 -12.20 20.42 23.73
N CYS A 68 -11.15 19.99 23.03
CA CYS A 68 -9.78 20.13 23.46
C CYS A 68 -9.26 21.57 23.25
N ILE A 69 -9.89 22.35 22.37
CA ILE A 69 -9.52 23.73 22.06
C ILE A 69 -10.72 24.67 22.16
N THR A 70 -10.48 25.90 22.61
CA THR A 70 -11.47 26.97 22.49
C THR A 70 -11.35 27.59 21.09
N PRO A 71 -12.37 27.49 20.23
CA PRO A 71 -12.30 28.01 18.87
C PRO A 71 -12.19 29.54 18.87
N HIS A 72 -11.29 30.08 18.04
CA HIS A 72 -11.18 31.52 17.82
C HIS A 72 -12.32 32.00 16.88
N LEU A 73 -12.62 33.30 16.87
CA LEU A 73 -13.69 33.90 16.04
C LEU A 73 -13.57 33.58 14.53
N ASP A 74 -12.34 33.48 14.03
CA ASP A 74 -12.06 33.22 12.60
C ASP A 74 -11.92 31.73 12.28
N TYR A 75 -12.04 30.86 13.29
CA TYR A 75 -11.92 29.42 13.11
C TYR A 75 -13.27 28.83 12.72
N LYS A 76 -13.31 28.21 11.54
CA LYS A 76 -14.50 27.50 11.07
C LYS A 76 -14.61 26.16 11.77
N LEU A 77 -15.56 26.06 12.71
CA LEU A 77 -15.87 24.84 13.43
C LEU A 77 -16.29 23.70 12.48
N ASP A 78 -15.70 22.52 12.67
CA ASP A 78 -16.13 21.26 12.06
C ASP A 78 -16.66 20.23 13.07
N ASN A 79 -16.59 20.55 14.37
CA ASN A 79 -17.06 19.74 15.49
C ASN A 79 -16.42 18.33 15.56
N PHE A 80 -15.25 18.17 14.94
CA PHE A 80 -14.51 16.94 14.91
C PHE A 80 -13.07 17.20 15.32
N THR A 81 -12.37 18.10 14.63
CA THR A 81 -10.95 18.38 14.84
C THR A 81 -10.68 19.04 16.19
N GLU A 82 -11.65 19.81 16.71
CA GLU A 82 -11.55 20.45 18.01
C GLU A 82 -11.63 19.47 19.17
N ARG A 83 -12.12 18.26 18.92
CA ARG A 83 -12.30 17.17 19.88
C ARG A 83 -11.25 16.07 19.72
N LEU A 84 -10.22 16.30 18.90
CA LEU A 84 -9.14 15.34 18.71
C LEU A 84 -8.14 15.43 19.86
N GLN A 85 -8.02 14.34 20.60
CA GLN A 85 -6.96 14.16 21.60
C GLN A 85 -5.79 13.41 20.98
N LEU A 86 -4.57 13.91 21.23
CA LEU A 86 -3.32 13.36 20.70
C LEU A 86 -2.58 12.59 21.80
N PHE A 87 -2.22 11.35 21.50
CA PHE A 87 -1.43 10.48 22.38
C PHE A 87 -0.12 10.10 21.69
N THR A 88 1.01 10.59 22.22
CA THR A 88 2.33 10.36 21.64
C THR A 88 3.09 9.31 22.44
N PHE A 89 3.69 8.34 21.74
CA PHE A 89 4.42 7.23 22.33
C PHE A 89 5.82 7.12 21.72
N ASN A 90 6.79 6.69 22.53
CA ASN A 90 8.18 6.45 22.13
C ASN A 90 8.53 4.96 22.11
N ASN A 91 7.53 4.08 22.24
CA ASN A 91 7.68 2.63 22.17
C ASN A 91 6.59 2.02 21.28
N LYS A 92 7.00 1.23 20.29
CA LYS A 92 6.10 0.58 19.32
C LYS A 92 5.08 -0.35 19.97
N ASP A 93 5.49 -1.10 21.00
CA ASP A 93 4.60 -2.05 21.68
C ASP A 93 3.51 -1.33 22.48
N ASP A 94 3.79 -0.16 23.03
CA ASP A 94 2.80 0.63 23.76
C ASP A 94 1.78 1.25 22.79
N VAL A 95 2.21 1.70 21.62
CA VAL A 95 1.30 2.11 20.53
C VAL A 95 0.37 0.95 20.15
N LYS A 96 0.93 -0.26 20.02
CA LYS A 96 0.15 -1.45 19.66
C LYS A 96 -0.88 -1.81 20.72
N LYS A 97 -0.50 -1.81 22.00
CA LYS A 97 -1.41 -2.05 23.12
C LYS A 97 -2.53 -1.01 23.13
N PHE A 98 -2.17 0.27 23.03
CA PHE A 98 -3.13 1.37 23.04
C PHE A 98 -4.15 1.27 21.90
N ILE A 99 -3.69 1.01 20.66
CA ILE A 99 -4.60 0.82 19.52
C ILE A 99 -5.49 -0.41 19.70
N LEU A 100 -4.95 -1.50 20.26
CA LEU A 100 -5.72 -2.72 20.50
C LEU A 100 -6.80 -2.52 21.57
N GLU A 101 -6.52 -1.77 22.63
CA GLU A 101 -7.49 -1.39 23.66
C GLU A 101 -8.62 -0.51 23.09
N HIS A 102 -8.28 0.37 22.13
CA HIS A 102 -9.22 1.30 21.49
C HIS A 102 -9.63 0.84 20.07
N ILE A 103 -9.58 -0.46 19.78
CA ILE A 103 -9.73 -0.96 18.41
C ILE A 103 -11.09 -0.64 17.79
N GLN A 104 -12.13 -0.51 18.63
CA GLN A 104 -13.48 -0.16 18.19
C GLN A 104 -13.51 1.24 17.55
N CYS A 105 -12.72 2.20 18.05
CA CYS A 105 -12.60 3.52 17.44
C CYS A 105 -12.14 3.47 15.97
N PHE A 106 -11.46 2.41 15.55
CA PHE A 106 -10.94 2.26 14.19
C PHE A 106 -11.77 1.35 13.28
N LYS A 107 -12.69 0.56 13.85
CA LYS A 107 -13.40 -0.52 13.13
C LYS A 107 -14.92 -0.39 13.19
N GLU A 108 -15.46 0.20 14.24
CA GLU A 108 -16.90 0.29 14.45
C GLU A 108 -17.56 1.21 13.41
N GLU A 109 -18.79 0.89 13.03
CA GLU A 109 -19.55 1.69 12.08
C GLU A 109 -19.85 3.06 12.70
N GLY A 110 -19.55 4.15 11.98
CA GLY A 110 -19.71 5.51 12.48
C GLY A 110 -18.55 6.04 13.35
N SER A 111 -17.52 5.24 13.63
CA SER A 111 -16.39 5.66 14.48
C SER A 111 -15.42 6.65 13.82
N HIS A 112 -15.58 6.92 12.52
CA HIS A 112 -14.66 7.73 11.72
C HIS A 112 -13.20 7.22 11.73
N GLY A 113 -12.99 5.92 11.92
CA GLY A 113 -11.67 5.30 12.06
C GLY A 113 -10.65 5.63 10.96
N VAL A 114 -11.09 5.80 9.71
CA VAL A 114 -10.22 6.21 8.59
C VAL A 114 -9.70 7.64 8.77
N ILE A 115 -10.55 8.55 9.25
CA ILE A 115 -10.20 9.95 9.49
C ILE A 115 -9.26 10.03 10.69
N LEU A 116 -9.58 9.34 11.79
CA LEU A 116 -8.70 9.23 12.96
C LEU A 116 -7.32 8.68 12.59
N PHE A 117 -7.27 7.64 11.77
CA PHE A 117 -6.01 7.09 11.32
C PHE A 117 -5.22 8.08 10.45
N LEU A 118 -5.88 8.85 9.59
CA LEU A 118 -5.24 9.88 8.78
C LEU A 118 -4.61 10.99 9.65
N TYR A 119 -5.34 11.50 10.65
CA TYR A 119 -4.78 12.48 11.59
C TYR A 119 -3.62 11.89 12.39
N SER A 120 -3.75 10.64 12.86
CA SER A 120 -2.67 9.93 13.54
C SER A 120 -1.40 9.86 12.67
N LEU A 121 -1.52 9.59 11.37
CA LEU A 121 -0.39 9.58 10.43
C LEU A 121 0.25 10.96 10.27
N ILE A 122 -0.57 12.00 10.07
CA ILE A 122 -0.08 13.38 9.91
C ILE A 122 0.63 13.84 11.19
N CYS A 123 0.07 13.57 12.36
CA CYS A 123 0.67 13.90 13.65
C CYS A 123 1.93 13.08 13.93
N SER A 124 2.00 11.81 13.53
CA SER A 124 3.20 10.98 13.66
C SER A 124 4.33 11.46 12.75
N ARG A 125 4.01 11.86 11.52
CA ARG A 125 5.01 12.43 10.59
C ARG A 125 5.41 13.85 10.97
N THR A 126 4.50 14.61 11.58
CA THR A 126 4.49 16.07 11.79
C THR A 126 4.24 16.88 10.53
N VAL A 127 3.59 18.04 10.68
CA VAL A 127 3.20 18.92 9.55
C VAL A 127 4.43 19.48 8.84
N ASP A 128 5.48 19.83 9.57
CA ASP A 128 6.68 20.43 8.98
C ASP A 128 7.45 19.43 8.12
N ARG A 129 7.67 18.21 8.63
CA ARG A 129 8.28 17.13 7.85
C ARG A 129 7.41 16.70 6.68
N LEU A 130 6.09 16.72 6.84
CA LEU A 130 5.17 16.45 5.74
C LEU A 130 5.32 17.48 4.62
N LYS A 131 5.49 18.77 4.95
CA LYS A 131 5.73 19.82 3.95
C LYS A 131 7.09 19.65 3.25
N GLU A 132 8.10 19.14 3.97
CA GLU A 132 9.41 18.82 3.41
C GLU A 132 9.39 17.60 2.48
N ASP A 133 8.55 16.60 2.77
CA ASP A 133 8.36 15.41 1.92
C ASP A 133 7.69 15.73 0.58
N LEU A 134 6.78 16.71 0.60
CA LEU A 134 6.02 17.15 -0.57
C LEU A 134 6.87 18.05 -1.46
N ASP A 135 6.56 18.06 -2.75
CA ASP A 135 7.23 18.92 -3.73
C ASP A 135 6.23 19.66 -4.61
N SER A 136 6.74 20.32 -5.66
CA SER A 136 5.91 21.10 -6.59
C SER A 136 4.87 20.27 -7.35
N SER A 137 5.02 18.95 -7.43
CA SER A 137 4.07 18.07 -8.10
C SER A 137 2.80 17.84 -7.27
N THR A 138 2.88 17.97 -5.94
CA THR A 138 1.71 17.82 -5.09
C THR A 138 1.83 18.51 -3.73
N SER A 139 0.84 19.36 -3.42
CA SER A 139 0.72 20.06 -2.14
C SER A 139 -0.27 19.42 -1.16
N HIS A 140 -0.92 18.33 -1.54
CA HIS A 140 -2.05 17.76 -0.81
C HIS A 140 -1.92 16.23 -0.73
N LEU A 141 -2.41 15.63 0.36
CA LEU A 141 -2.47 14.16 0.50
C LEU A 141 -3.70 13.55 -0.17
N LEU A 142 -4.78 14.33 -0.26
CA LEU A 142 -6.05 13.95 -0.84
C LEU A 142 -6.37 14.84 -2.04
N ASN A 143 -7.10 14.29 -3.00
CA ASN A 143 -7.60 15.02 -4.16
C ASN A 143 -9.11 14.85 -4.27
N LEU A 144 -9.86 15.94 -4.33
CA LEU A 144 -11.30 15.88 -4.63
C LEU A 144 -11.47 15.70 -6.15
N SER A 145 -12.08 14.60 -6.56
CA SER A 145 -12.38 14.29 -7.96
C SER A 145 -13.76 13.65 -8.07
N LEU A 146 -14.60 14.18 -8.96
CA LEU A 146 -15.95 13.66 -9.23
C LEU A 146 -16.80 13.48 -7.96
N GLY A 147 -16.69 14.41 -7.00
CA GLY A 147 -17.44 14.37 -5.74
C GLY A 147 -16.90 13.42 -4.68
N ASN A 148 -15.78 12.72 -4.94
CA ASN A 148 -15.13 11.81 -3.99
C ASN A 148 -13.67 12.20 -3.73
N PHE A 149 -13.15 11.84 -2.56
CA PHE A 149 -11.73 12.01 -2.25
C PHE A 149 -10.92 10.79 -2.71
N VAL A 150 -9.88 11.04 -3.49
CA VAL A 150 -8.91 10.05 -3.94
C VAL A 150 -7.59 10.29 -3.21
N CYS A 151 -6.92 9.21 -2.79
CA CYS A 151 -5.59 9.30 -2.19
C CYS A 151 -4.56 9.64 -3.26
N ARG A 152 -3.68 10.61 -2.99
CA ARG A 152 -2.51 10.86 -3.84
C ARG A 152 -1.38 9.88 -3.51
N GLN A 153 -0.42 9.75 -4.43
CA GLN A 153 0.74 8.89 -4.25
C GLN A 153 1.51 9.22 -2.96
N ALA A 154 1.61 10.50 -2.61
CA ALA A 154 2.21 10.96 -1.35
C ALA A 154 1.62 10.27 -0.11
N LEU A 155 0.30 10.12 -0.03
CA LEU A 155 -0.34 9.42 1.09
C LEU A 155 -0.07 7.91 1.05
N LEU A 156 -0.05 7.31 -0.14
CA LEU A 156 0.28 5.89 -0.28
C LEU A 156 1.72 5.61 0.17
N ASN A 157 2.67 6.46 -0.25
CA ASN A 157 4.06 6.37 0.15
C ASN A 157 4.21 6.63 1.66
N LEU A 158 3.52 7.60 2.25
CA LEU A 158 3.53 7.79 3.70
C LEU A 158 3.13 6.51 4.44
N LEU A 159 2.10 5.81 3.95
CA LEU A 159 1.65 4.54 4.51
C LEU A 159 2.59 3.36 4.23
N LEU A 160 3.37 3.37 3.15
CA LEU A 160 4.25 2.27 2.72
C LEU A 160 5.68 2.43 3.24
N THR A 161 6.22 3.65 3.23
CA THR A 161 7.64 3.97 3.48
C THR A 161 7.83 4.89 4.68
N GLY A 162 6.77 5.48 5.23
CA GLY A 162 6.86 6.47 6.31
C GLY A 162 7.20 7.89 5.86
N THR A 163 7.33 8.13 4.55
CA THR A 163 7.62 9.44 3.96
C THR A 163 6.59 9.77 2.88
N ALA A 164 6.09 11.01 2.87
CA ALA A 164 5.03 11.42 1.94
C ALA A 164 5.54 11.90 0.58
N SER A 165 6.67 11.34 0.11
CA SER A 165 7.18 11.65 -1.23
C SER A 165 6.13 11.27 -2.30
N PRO A 166 5.89 12.10 -3.31
CA PRO A 166 4.97 11.77 -4.40
C PRO A 166 5.54 10.79 -5.43
N HIS A 167 6.82 10.43 -5.32
CA HIS A 167 7.53 9.68 -6.35
C HIS A 167 7.73 8.22 -6.00
N VAL A 168 7.76 7.39 -7.03
CA VAL A 168 7.87 5.92 -6.90
C VAL A 168 9.20 5.35 -7.41
N PHE A 169 10.10 6.20 -7.92
CA PHE A 169 11.45 5.81 -8.32
C PHE A 169 12.38 5.68 -7.10
N ASN A 170 13.58 5.11 -7.30
CA ASN A 170 14.56 4.92 -6.24
C ASN A 170 15.42 6.16 -5.99
N GLY A 171 15.77 6.40 -4.72
CA GLY A 171 16.79 7.37 -4.34
C GLY A 171 16.39 8.82 -4.62
N ILE A 172 17.36 9.67 -4.91
CA ILE A 172 17.16 11.10 -5.16
C ILE A 172 17.48 11.40 -6.62
N LEU A 173 16.57 12.06 -7.31
CA LEU A 173 16.77 12.51 -8.68
C LEU A 173 17.28 13.95 -8.67
N LEU A 174 18.47 14.17 -9.25
CA LEU A 174 19.11 15.49 -9.34
C LEU A 174 18.98 16.11 -10.74
N PHE A 175 18.70 15.31 -11.75
CA PHE A 175 18.64 15.73 -13.15
C PHE A 175 17.28 15.36 -13.75
N GLY A 176 16.74 16.24 -14.58
CA GLY A 176 15.53 15.99 -15.35
C GLY A 176 15.78 15.02 -16.51
N GLU A 177 14.70 14.62 -17.20
CA GLU A 177 14.79 13.78 -18.41
C GLU A 177 15.59 14.46 -19.54
N ASP A 178 15.65 15.79 -19.53
CA ASP A 178 16.44 16.62 -20.45
C ASP A 178 17.94 16.68 -20.09
N GLY A 179 18.37 15.97 -19.05
CA GLY A 179 19.74 15.95 -18.56
C GLY A 179 20.16 17.23 -17.82
N ARG A 180 19.25 18.18 -17.59
CA ARG A 180 19.54 19.43 -16.87
C ARG A 180 19.37 19.23 -15.37
N PRO A 181 20.17 19.93 -14.53
CA PRO A 181 19.99 19.88 -13.09
C PRO A 181 18.62 20.44 -12.71
N LEU A 182 17.92 19.73 -11.84
CA LEU A 182 16.63 20.16 -11.31
C LEU A 182 16.85 21.33 -10.34
N GLN A 183 15.90 22.27 -10.33
CA GLN A 183 15.94 23.40 -9.40
C GLN A 183 15.92 22.95 -7.94
N ARG A 184 15.24 21.83 -7.66
CA ARG A 184 15.27 21.12 -6.39
C ARG A 184 15.37 19.61 -6.64
N PRO A 185 16.19 18.87 -5.87
CA PRO A 185 16.22 17.42 -5.93
C PRO A 185 14.82 16.83 -5.69
N LEU A 186 14.41 15.87 -6.52
CA LEU A 186 13.19 15.11 -6.28
C LEU A 186 13.52 13.89 -5.43
N GLN A 187 12.84 13.74 -4.29
CA GLN A 187 13.04 12.60 -3.42
C GLN A 187 12.15 11.45 -3.85
N GLY A 188 12.73 10.31 -4.21
CA GLY A 188 12.02 9.05 -4.40
C GLY A 188 12.04 8.20 -3.14
N VAL A 189 11.91 6.89 -3.33
CA VAL A 189 11.93 5.90 -2.25
C VAL A 189 13.37 5.53 -1.89
N LEU A 190 13.74 5.76 -0.62
CA LEU A 190 15.11 5.63 -0.15
C LEU A 190 15.48 4.22 0.34
N SER A 191 14.50 3.44 0.79
CA SER A 191 14.71 2.11 1.36
C SER A 191 13.64 1.13 0.92
N ARG A 192 13.99 -0.16 0.98
CA ARG A 192 13.11 -1.26 0.60
C ARG A 192 11.93 -1.33 1.59
N SER A 193 10.71 -1.29 1.07
CA SER A 193 9.51 -1.38 1.90
C SER A 193 9.14 -2.82 2.26
N ASP A 194 8.45 -2.99 3.39
CA ASP A 194 7.79 -4.24 3.78
C ASP A 194 6.74 -4.72 2.79
N VAL A 195 5.96 -3.76 2.25
CA VAL A 195 4.86 -4.00 1.30
C VAL A 195 5.21 -3.25 0.02
N GLY A 196 5.14 -3.94 -1.11
CA GLY A 196 5.51 -3.38 -2.38
C GLY A 196 4.43 -2.51 -3.00
N TYR A 197 4.78 -1.88 -4.11
CA TYR A 197 3.84 -1.13 -4.92
C TYR A 197 4.04 -1.48 -6.39
N LEU A 198 2.94 -1.70 -7.10
CA LEU A 198 2.89 -1.88 -8.54
C LEU A 198 1.85 -0.91 -9.11
N HIS A 199 2.14 -0.36 -10.28
CA HIS A 199 1.29 0.64 -10.90
C HIS A 199 1.10 0.34 -12.38
N TRP A 200 -0.16 0.39 -12.80
CA TRP A 200 -0.54 0.31 -14.20
C TRP A 200 -1.68 1.28 -14.48
N SER A 201 -1.53 2.05 -15.55
CA SER A 201 -2.59 2.88 -16.09
C SER A 201 -2.52 2.86 -17.60
N ARG A 202 -3.60 2.42 -18.24
CA ARG A 202 -3.74 2.43 -19.70
C ARG A 202 -3.55 3.83 -20.27
N GLU A 203 -4.28 4.80 -19.72
CA GLU A 203 -4.23 6.20 -20.15
C GLU A 203 -2.81 6.77 -20.05
N GLN A 204 -2.08 6.47 -18.97
CA GLN A 204 -0.71 6.95 -18.80
C GLN A 204 0.26 6.21 -19.72
N MET A 205 0.07 4.91 -19.95
CA MET A 205 0.89 4.12 -20.87
C MET A 205 0.76 4.60 -22.31
N GLU A 206 -0.46 4.82 -22.80
CA GLU A 206 -0.73 5.34 -24.16
C GLU A 206 -0.11 6.73 -24.39
N ARG A 207 0.00 7.53 -23.32
CA ARG A 207 0.65 8.85 -23.36
C ARG A 207 2.17 8.80 -23.16
N GLY A 208 2.76 7.61 -22.98
CA GLY A 208 4.19 7.45 -22.70
C GLY A 208 4.63 8.01 -21.34
N ARG A 209 3.69 8.12 -20.39
CA ARG A 209 3.89 8.74 -19.06
C ARG A 209 3.68 7.76 -17.91
N LEU A 210 3.78 6.45 -18.16
CA LEU A 210 3.62 5.47 -17.09
C LEU A 210 4.78 5.61 -16.08
N PRO A 211 4.49 5.84 -14.79
CA PRO A 211 5.52 5.96 -13.76
C PRO A 211 6.43 4.74 -13.69
N GLN A 212 7.73 4.97 -13.74
CA GLN A 212 8.76 3.96 -13.51
C GLN A 212 8.88 3.67 -12.01
N VAL A 213 8.14 2.67 -11.53
CA VAL A 213 8.25 2.22 -10.14
C VAL A 213 9.63 1.58 -9.91
N GLY A 214 10.37 2.09 -8.93
CA GLY A 214 11.71 1.64 -8.58
C GLY A 214 11.74 0.30 -7.84
N SER A 215 12.92 -0.32 -7.80
CA SER A 215 13.10 -1.62 -7.13
C SER A 215 12.80 -1.59 -5.63
N MET A 216 12.95 -0.46 -4.94
CA MET A 216 12.64 -0.35 -3.51
C MET A 216 11.15 -0.63 -3.20
N LEU A 217 10.28 -0.45 -4.19
CA LEU A 217 8.86 -0.78 -4.12
C LEU A 217 8.49 -2.05 -4.90
N LYS A 218 9.15 -2.35 -6.03
CA LYS A 218 8.88 -3.57 -6.80
C LYS A 218 9.36 -4.84 -6.10
N THR A 219 10.44 -4.78 -5.34
CA THR A 219 10.96 -5.94 -4.57
C THR A 219 10.79 -5.69 -3.08
N PRO A 220 9.59 -5.82 -2.50
CA PRO A 220 9.38 -5.65 -1.06
C PRO A 220 10.04 -6.76 -0.22
N LEU A 221 10.12 -6.56 1.10
CA LEU A 221 10.64 -7.58 2.04
C LEU A 221 9.71 -8.78 2.19
N PHE A 222 8.41 -8.58 2.05
CA PHE A 222 7.40 -9.64 2.01
C PHE A 222 6.73 -9.63 0.64
N PRO A 223 6.35 -10.80 0.08
CA PRO A 223 5.73 -10.91 -1.24
C PRO A 223 4.27 -10.43 -1.22
N VAL A 224 4.04 -9.16 -0.88
CA VAL A 224 2.75 -8.49 -0.80
C VAL A 224 2.91 -7.14 -1.48
N TRP A 225 2.05 -6.83 -2.44
CA TRP A 225 2.08 -5.60 -3.22
C TRP A 225 0.72 -4.91 -3.19
N LEU A 226 0.72 -3.61 -2.92
CA LEU A 226 -0.38 -2.73 -3.30
C LEU A 226 -0.32 -2.52 -4.81
N CYS A 227 -1.42 -2.78 -5.50
CA CYS A 227 -1.56 -2.52 -6.93
C CYS A 227 -2.47 -1.31 -7.15
N CYS A 228 -2.00 -0.30 -7.87
CA CYS A 228 -2.82 0.76 -8.44
C CYS A 228 -3.04 0.46 -9.92
N ILE A 229 -4.27 0.09 -10.28
CA ILE A 229 -4.66 -0.37 -11.61
C ILE A 229 -5.78 0.55 -12.09
N ASN A 230 -5.50 1.40 -13.09
CA ASN A 230 -6.47 2.36 -13.62
C ASN A 230 -7.19 3.15 -12.50
N CYS A 231 -6.41 3.69 -11.55
CA CYS A 231 -6.88 4.42 -10.35
C CYS A 231 -7.63 3.58 -9.30
N SER A 232 -7.80 2.27 -9.51
CA SER A 232 -8.36 1.34 -8.53
C SER A 232 -7.25 0.67 -7.72
N HIS A 233 -7.46 0.55 -6.42
CA HIS A 233 -6.47 -0.04 -5.52
C HIS A 233 -6.84 -1.49 -5.20
N SER A 234 -5.86 -2.37 -5.25
CA SER A 234 -6.00 -3.80 -4.94
C SER A 234 -4.72 -4.34 -4.32
N VAL A 235 -4.73 -5.61 -3.90
CA VAL A 235 -3.56 -6.27 -3.30
C VAL A 235 -3.27 -7.56 -4.06
N VAL A 236 -2.02 -7.73 -4.45
CA VAL A 236 -1.47 -9.00 -4.96
C VAL A 236 -0.50 -9.53 -3.91
N PHE A 237 -0.53 -10.84 -3.63
CA PHE A 237 0.39 -11.42 -2.67
C PHE A 237 0.74 -12.88 -2.99
N GLY A 238 1.96 -13.28 -2.65
CA GLY A 238 2.40 -14.67 -2.63
C GLY A 238 2.37 -15.23 -1.21
N LEU A 239 2.29 -16.56 -1.09
CA LEU A 239 2.36 -17.24 0.21
C LEU A 239 3.80 -17.62 0.59
N ASN A 240 4.68 -17.78 -0.40
CA ASN A 240 6.08 -18.14 -0.17
C ASN A 240 6.91 -16.90 0.16
N ARG A 241 7.33 -16.76 1.43
CA ARG A 241 8.17 -15.65 1.90
C ARG A 241 9.46 -15.49 1.08
N SER A 242 10.03 -16.60 0.62
CA SER A 242 11.30 -16.62 -0.12
C SER A 242 11.17 -16.28 -1.59
N LEU A 243 9.94 -15.98 -2.07
CA LEU A 243 9.66 -15.71 -3.49
C LEU A 243 10.61 -14.66 -4.08
N LEU A 244 10.96 -13.61 -3.34
CA LEU A 244 11.78 -12.49 -3.85
C LEU A 244 13.25 -12.55 -3.42
N SER A 245 13.65 -13.61 -2.71
CA SER A 245 15.02 -13.80 -2.23
C SER A 245 15.73 -14.95 -2.92
N ASP A 246 14.99 -15.88 -3.55
CA ASP A 246 15.53 -17.00 -4.30
C ASP A 246 15.07 -16.92 -5.76
N TRP A 247 16.01 -16.66 -6.66
CA TRP A 247 15.74 -16.54 -8.10
C TRP A 247 15.07 -17.79 -8.69
N LYS A 248 15.32 -18.98 -8.11
CA LYS A 248 14.68 -20.23 -8.55
C LYS A 248 13.19 -20.23 -8.27
N MET A 249 12.77 -19.58 -7.18
CA MET A 249 11.37 -19.45 -6.80
C MET A 249 10.61 -18.47 -7.71
N GLU A 250 11.32 -17.56 -8.37
CA GLU A 250 10.73 -16.61 -9.34
C GLU A 250 10.47 -17.22 -10.72
N HIS A 251 10.79 -18.51 -10.95
CA HIS A 251 10.53 -19.18 -12.23
C HIS A 251 9.06 -19.50 -12.47
N LEU A 252 8.44 -20.18 -11.50
CA LEU A 252 7.04 -20.61 -11.57
C LEU A 252 6.46 -20.54 -10.16
N PHE A 253 5.48 -19.66 -9.95
CA PHE A 253 4.93 -19.41 -8.62
C PHE A 253 3.45 -19.02 -8.67
N THR A 254 2.82 -19.00 -7.51
CA THR A 254 1.41 -18.64 -7.36
C THR A 254 1.26 -17.30 -6.65
N LEU A 255 0.45 -16.43 -7.23
CA LEU A 255 -0.02 -15.18 -6.64
C LEU A 255 -1.52 -15.25 -6.36
N TYR A 256 -1.94 -14.48 -5.38
CA TYR A 256 -3.33 -14.30 -4.97
C TYR A 256 -3.72 -12.85 -5.16
N TYR A 257 -4.94 -12.62 -5.64
CA TYR A 257 -5.46 -11.29 -5.91
C TYR A 257 -6.65 -10.95 -5.00
N TYR A 258 -6.65 -9.74 -4.45
CA TYR A 258 -7.72 -9.21 -3.58
C TYR A 258 -8.06 -7.76 -3.94
N ASN A 259 -9.28 -7.52 -4.41
CA ASN A 259 -9.75 -6.19 -4.83
C ASN A 259 -10.57 -5.45 -3.75
N GLY A 260 -10.86 -6.09 -2.62
CA GLY A 260 -11.63 -5.48 -1.53
C GLY A 260 -13.13 -5.28 -1.79
N GLN A 261 -13.65 -5.72 -2.94
CA GLN A 261 -15.06 -5.62 -3.28
C GLN A 261 -15.86 -6.78 -2.69
N ARG A 262 -17.10 -6.51 -2.23
CA ARG A 262 -18.02 -7.54 -1.72
C ARG A 262 -18.42 -8.58 -2.78
N SER A 263 -18.25 -8.25 -4.06
CA SER A 263 -18.49 -9.14 -5.20
C SER A 263 -17.44 -10.26 -5.30
N GLN A 264 -16.21 -10.04 -4.83
CA GLN A 264 -15.17 -11.05 -4.86
C GLN A 264 -15.40 -12.09 -3.76
N ARG A 265 -16.20 -13.11 -4.06
CA ARG A 265 -16.53 -14.21 -3.13
C ARG A 265 -15.55 -15.38 -3.18
N THR A 266 -14.82 -15.51 -4.28
CA THR A 266 -13.88 -16.61 -4.52
C THR A 266 -12.45 -16.11 -4.50
N THR A 267 -11.55 -16.94 -3.98
CA THR A 267 -10.11 -16.70 -4.00
C THR A 267 -9.63 -16.64 -5.45
N ALA A 268 -9.03 -15.52 -5.84
CA ALA A 268 -8.43 -15.36 -7.15
C ALA A 268 -6.98 -15.82 -7.12
N ARG A 269 -6.69 -16.95 -7.77
CA ARG A 269 -5.36 -17.57 -7.81
C ARG A 269 -4.78 -17.46 -9.22
N LEU A 270 -3.56 -16.95 -9.30
CA LEU A 270 -2.82 -16.72 -10.54
C LEU A 270 -1.53 -17.55 -10.51
N THR A 271 -1.28 -18.32 -11.55
CA THR A 271 0.02 -18.98 -11.74
C THR A 271 0.85 -18.12 -12.68
N VAL A 272 2.05 -17.75 -12.25
CA VAL A 272 2.97 -16.87 -12.98
C VAL A 272 4.19 -17.69 -13.38
N ASP A 273 4.49 -17.71 -14.68
CA ASP A 273 5.67 -18.34 -15.28
C ASP A 273 6.51 -17.27 -15.98
N THR A 274 7.77 -17.13 -15.56
CA THR A 274 8.70 -16.10 -16.06
C THR A 274 9.68 -16.60 -17.13
N HIS A 275 9.72 -17.91 -17.41
CA HIS A 275 10.62 -18.51 -18.42
C HIS A 275 9.91 -18.87 -19.72
N SER A 276 8.59 -18.99 -19.69
CA SER A 276 7.80 -19.25 -20.89
C SER A 276 7.77 -18.03 -21.83
N HIS A 277 8.60 -18.03 -22.88
CA HIS A 277 8.62 -17.02 -23.97
C HIS A 277 7.36 -16.99 -24.86
N HIS A 278 6.23 -17.58 -24.43
CA HIS A 278 4.96 -17.52 -25.16
C HIS A 278 4.45 -16.08 -25.35
N TRP A 279 4.90 -15.15 -24.52
CA TRP A 279 4.58 -13.72 -24.63
C TRP A 279 5.14 -13.09 -25.92
N GLU A 280 6.41 -13.30 -26.26
CA GLU A 280 7.05 -12.69 -27.44
C GLU A 280 6.45 -13.20 -28.75
N ARG A 281 6.12 -14.49 -28.80
CA ARG A 281 5.53 -15.14 -29.98
C ARG A 281 4.14 -14.60 -30.30
N SER A 282 3.36 -14.29 -29.28
CA SER A 282 2.03 -13.72 -29.46
C SER A 282 2.12 -12.27 -29.95
N CYS A 283 2.97 -11.44 -29.34
CA CYS A 283 3.10 -10.01 -29.67
C CYS A 283 3.47 -9.72 -31.13
N ARG A 284 4.22 -10.60 -31.81
CA ARG A 284 4.67 -10.39 -33.20
C ARG A 284 3.59 -10.60 -34.28
N LEU A 285 2.37 -11.04 -33.93
CA LEU A 285 1.41 -11.57 -34.91
C LEU A 285 0.04 -10.85 -35.00
N SER A 286 -0.26 -9.80 -34.23
CA SER A 286 -1.61 -9.21 -34.27
C SER A 286 -1.69 -7.73 -33.91
N ASP A 287 -2.33 -6.97 -34.82
CA ASP A 287 -2.64 -5.54 -34.80
C ASP A 287 -4.03 -5.29 -34.16
N GLY A 288 -4.11 -5.23 -32.83
CA GLY A 288 -5.38 -5.12 -32.11
C GLY A 288 -5.26 -4.52 -30.70
N ASP A 289 -6.40 -4.07 -30.16
CA ASP A 289 -6.56 -3.38 -28.87
C ASP A 289 -5.99 -4.19 -27.67
N PRO A 290 -5.02 -3.66 -26.92
CA PRO A 290 -4.30 -4.41 -25.89
C PRO A 290 -5.12 -4.87 -24.67
N GLU A 291 -6.27 -4.26 -24.31
CA GLU A 291 -7.14 -4.75 -23.20
C GLU A 291 -8.06 -5.90 -23.62
N LYS A 292 -8.46 -5.95 -24.90
CA LYS A 292 -9.10 -7.17 -25.43
C LYS A 292 -8.15 -8.36 -25.43
N ARG A 293 -6.86 -8.08 -25.33
CA ARG A 293 -5.77 -9.04 -25.43
C ARG A 293 -5.24 -9.48 -24.08
N PHE A 294 -5.07 -8.54 -23.13
CA PHE A 294 -4.51 -8.83 -21.81
C PHE A 294 -5.18 -7.98 -20.71
N PRO A 295 -5.69 -8.63 -19.65
CA PRO A 295 -6.26 -7.98 -18.47
C PRO A 295 -5.30 -6.97 -17.83
N SER A 296 -5.83 -5.86 -17.31
CA SER A 296 -5.00 -4.81 -16.70
C SER A 296 -4.19 -5.30 -15.48
N LEU A 297 -4.71 -6.32 -14.78
CA LEU A 297 -3.95 -6.98 -13.70
C LEU A 297 -2.71 -7.70 -14.22
N GLU A 298 -2.79 -8.38 -15.37
CA GLU A 298 -1.62 -9.04 -15.97
C GLU A 298 -0.54 -8.02 -16.32
N MET A 299 -0.95 -6.90 -16.93
CA MET A 299 -0.02 -5.84 -17.31
C MET A 299 0.64 -5.22 -16.08
N THR A 300 -0.09 -5.10 -14.97
CA THR A 300 0.46 -4.68 -13.68
C THR A 300 1.53 -5.64 -13.18
N ILE A 301 1.28 -6.95 -13.21
CA ILE A 301 2.25 -7.99 -12.81
C ILE A 301 3.50 -7.93 -13.71
N ARG A 302 3.31 -7.74 -15.02
CA ARG A 302 4.39 -7.62 -16.00
C ARG A 302 5.28 -6.40 -15.81
N THR A 303 4.80 -5.35 -15.13
CA THR A 303 5.70 -4.24 -14.74
C THR A 303 6.82 -4.68 -13.80
N LYS A 304 6.67 -5.81 -13.12
CA LYS A 304 7.69 -6.43 -12.27
C LYS A 304 8.36 -7.63 -12.92
N TRP A 305 7.57 -8.57 -13.43
CA TRP A 305 8.06 -9.78 -14.09
C TRP A 305 7.82 -9.65 -15.58
N ASP A 306 8.74 -8.97 -16.25
CA ASP A 306 8.64 -8.69 -17.67
C ASP A 306 8.50 -10.01 -18.47
N GLY A 307 7.59 -10.01 -19.43
CA GLY A 307 7.32 -11.18 -20.25
C GLY A 307 6.61 -12.36 -19.56
N ALA A 308 6.19 -12.25 -18.30
CA ALA A 308 5.58 -13.37 -17.61
C ALA A 308 4.24 -13.82 -18.25
N ALA A 309 4.10 -15.14 -18.39
CA ALA A 309 2.86 -15.82 -18.72
C ALA A 309 2.02 -16.02 -17.46
N ILE A 310 0.73 -15.69 -17.53
CA ILE A 310 -0.16 -15.69 -16.37
C ILE A 310 -1.37 -16.58 -16.69
N ASP A 311 -1.59 -17.59 -15.85
CA ASP A 311 -2.75 -18.48 -15.91
C ASP A 311 -3.70 -18.18 -14.74
N TRP A 312 -4.97 -18.00 -15.08
CA TRP A 312 -6.06 -17.63 -14.17
C TRP A 312 -6.74 -18.82 -13.49
N SER A 313 -6.26 -20.06 -13.72
CA SER A 313 -6.82 -21.28 -13.11
C SER A 313 -8.35 -21.40 -13.30
N GLY A 314 -8.89 -20.94 -14.43
CA GLY A 314 -10.31 -20.98 -14.76
C GLY A 314 -11.18 -19.84 -14.21
N ILE A 315 -10.59 -18.81 -13.60
CA ILE A 315 -11.32 -17.60 -13.15
C ILE A 315 -11.34 -16.56 -14.27
N VAL A 316 -12.46 -15.84 -14.41
CA VAL A 316 -12.54 -14.71 -15.35
C VAL A 316 -11.57 -13.61 -14.91
N PRO A 317 -10.72 -13.11 -15.81
CA PRO A 317 -9.77 -12.07 -15.45
C PRO A 317 -10.40 -10.80 -14.86
N PHE A 318 -9.69 -10.18 -13.92
CA PHE A 318 -10.10 -8.88 -13.38
C PHE A 318 -9.54 -7.75 -14.25
N TYR A 319 -10.45 -6.85 -14.66
CA TYR A 319 -10.24 -5.67 -15.51
C TYR A 319 -9.80 -6.00 -16.93
#